data_AF-A0A814MC54-F1
#
_entry.id   AF-A0A814MC54-F1
#
_cell.length_a   1.000
_cell.length_b   1.000
_cell.length_c   1.000
_cell.angle_alpha   90.00
_cell.angle_beta   90.00
_cell.angle_gamma   90.00
#
_symmetry.space_group_name_H-M   'P 1'
#
loop_
_entity.id
_entity.type
_entity.pdbx_description
1 polymer ?
#
loop_
_entity_poly.entity_id
_entity_poly.type
_entity_poly.pdbx_seq_one_letter_code
_entity_poly.pdbx_strand_id
1 'polypeptide(L)'
;MAQITVPNHLFKSLHLSNPQSYNIYLVGSRLWGTNTDASDWDLLIVGDVSSTQLTSLHKAQYDIKVLDRQEFMQHINDGSIIETLCALMRKEDMLQYAFDIGQPTIDPATMKTWMETRRAKDLDKAEKFWLKGNRQAAWKILRHILHAKVLYDYLVIALREKRVPLTIDDIQTIVRPASLLCDKSWMQLDWSDVRAATMDALVQL
;
A
#
# COMPACT_ATOMS: atom_id res chain seq x y z
N MET A 1 14.87 -14.89 3.51
CA MET A 1 15.00 -13.64 2.75
C MET A 1 16.20 -12.86 3.29
N ALA A 2 16.98 -12.17 2.44
CA ALA A 2 18.01 -11.27 2.92
C ALA A 2 17.35 -10.12 3.72
N GLN A 3 17.88 -9.76 4.88
CA GLN A 3 17.39 -8.60 5.64
C GLN A 3 17.63 -7.35 4.79
N ILE A 4 16.55 -6.76 4.29
CA ILE A 4 16.60 -5.44 3.65
C ILE A 4 16.95 -4.44 4.75
N THR A 5 18.17 -3.94 4.76
CA THR A 5 18.61 -2.91 5.69
C THR A 5 18.34 -1.54 5.07
N VAL A 6 17.60 -0.67 5.76
CA VAL A 6 17.36 0.70 5.29
C VAL A 6 18.67 1.49 5.36
N PRO A 7 19.19 2.04 4.25
CA PRO A 7 20.49 2.69 4.27
C PRO A 7 20.50 3.97 5.12
N ASN A 8 21.55 4.19 5.91
CA ASN A 8 21.71 5.40 6.74
C ASN A 8 21.65 6.72 5.95
N HIS A 9 22.03 6.71 4.67
CA HIS A 9 21.95 7.90 3.82
C HIS A 9 20.50 8.31 3.51
N LEU A 10 19.54 7.38 3.61
CA LEU A 10 18.13 7.67 3.41
C LEU A 10 17.60 8.61 4.49
N PHE A 11 17.87 8.30 5.76
CA PHE A 11 17.46 9.15 6.89
C PHE A 11 18.01 10.57 6.78
N LYS A 12 19.28 10.72 6.37
CA LYS A 12 19.87 12.03 6.11
C LYS A 12 19.15 12.79 5.00
N SER A 13 18.76 12.11 3.92
CA SER A 13 18.04 12.72 2.79
C SER A 13 16.60 13.12 3.13
N LEU A 14 16.02 12.49 4.15
CA LEU A 14 14.69 12.79 4.70
C LEU A 14 14.76 13.78 5.89
N HIS A 15 15.96 14.26 6.24
CA HIS A 15 16.21 15.11 7.41
C HIS A 15 15.75 14.48 8.75
N LEU A 16 15.72 13.15 8.83
CA LEU A 16 15.38 12.39 10.02
C LEU A 16 16.61 12.25 10.92
N SER A 17 16.49 12.71 12.16
CA SER A 17 17.63 12.93 13.08
C SER A 17 18.04 11.69 13.86
N ASN A 18 17.15 10.69 14.02
CA ASN A 18 17.45 9.44 14.71
C ASN A 18 16.73 8.24 14.07
N PRO A 19 17.41 7.38 13.30
CA PRO A 19 16.80 6.19 12.72
C PRO A 19 15.99 5.40 13.75
N GLN A 20 16.49 5.19 14.97
CA GLN A 20 15.86 4.36 16.00
C GLN A 20 14.56 4.92 16.59
N SER A 21 14.12 6.11 16.22
CA SER A 21 12.84 6.67 16.67
C SER A 21 11.67 6.39 15.72
N TYR A 22 11.88 5.57 14.68
CA TYR A 22 10.88 5.32 13.63
C TYR A 22 10.48 3.86 13.52
N ASN A 23 9.19 3.62 13.31
CA ASN A 23 8.70 2.36 12.76
C ASN A 23 8.78 2.44 11.24
N ILE A 24 9.34 1.42 10.60
CA ILE A 24 9.54 1.39 9.14
C ILE A 24 8.97 0.10 8.57
N TYR A 25 8.04 0.26 7.64
CA TYR A 25 7.34 -0.83 6.97
C TYR A 25 7.76 -0.89 5.51
N LEU A 26 7.94 -2.11 5.00
CA LEU A 26 7.96 -2.36 3.56
C LEU A 26 6.51 -2.34 3.07
N VAL A 27 6.21 -1.50 2.08
CA VAL A 27 4.85 -1.37 1.52
C VAL A 27 4.89 -1.38 -0.01
N GLY A 28 3.69 -1.38 -0.61
CA GLY A 28 3.49 -1.23 -2.04
C GLY A 28 4.31 -2.21 -2.86
N SER A 29 4.91 -1.72 -3.94
CA SER A 29 5.47 -2.60 -4.99
C SER A 29 6.53 -3.58 -4.50
N ARG A 30 7.34 -3.19 -3.50
CA ARG A 30 8.36 -4.08 -2.92
C ARG A 30 7.73 -5.12 -2.00
N LEU A 31 6.68 -4.76 -1.27
CA LEU A 31 5.91 -5.72 -0.50
C LEU A 31 5.22 -6.73 -1.41
N TRP A 32 4.66 -6.29 -2.54
CA TRP A 32 4.00 -7.16 -3.52
C TRP A 32 4.97 -8.05 -4.32
N GLY A 33 6.28 -7.76 -4.31
CA GLY A 33 7.27 -8.44 -5.16
C GLY A 33 7.23 -7.99 -6.63
N THR A 34 6.77 -6.77 -6.90
CA THR A 34 6.51 -6.24 -8.24
C THR A 34 7.32 -4.99 -8.56
N ASN A 35 8.32 -4.69 -7.74
CA ASN A 35 9.17 -3.51 -7.90
C ASN A 35 9.90 -3.54 -9.26
N THR A 36 9.83 -2.41 -9.94
CA THR A 36 10.58 -2.04 -11.15
C THR A 36 11.02 -0.58 -10.95
N ASP A 37 11.99 -0.06 -11.70
CA ASP A 37 12.61 1.28 -11.49
C ASP A 37 11.65 2.50 -11.41
N ALA A 38 10.34 2.31 -11.59
CA ALA A 38 9.30 3.35 -11.54
C ALA A 38 8.05 2.92 -10.74
N SER A 39 8.23 2.34 -9.54
CA SER A 39 7.16 1.68 -8.79
C SER A 39 6.54 2.50 -7.67
N ASP A 40 5.30 2.18 -7.31
CA ASP A 40 4.55 2.74 -6.18
C ASP A 40 5.26 2.58 -4.84
N TRP A 41 4.83 3.40 -3.86
CA TRP A 41 5.37 3.53 -2.50
C TRP A 41 6.03 2.26 -1.99
N ASP A 42 7.30 2.37 -1.64
CA ASP A 42 8.13 1.26 -1.23
C ASP A 42 8.27 1.20 0.30
N LEU A 43 8.20 2.36 0.97
CA LEU A 43 8.40 2.49 2.41
C LEU A 43 7.34 3.38 3.06
N LEU A 44 6.86 2.96 4.22
CA LEU A 44 6.11 3.80 5.15
C LEU A 44 6.94 3.99 6.42
N ILE A 45 7.22 5.24 6.77
CA ILE A 45 7.98 5.62 7.96
C ILE A 45 7.03 6.35 8.91
N VAL A 46 6.95 5.88 10.16
CA VAL A 46 6.10 6.45 11.20
C VAL A 46 6.95 6.80 12.43
N GLY A 47 6.83 8.02 12.94
CA GLY A 47 7.48 8.42 14.19
C GLY A 47 7.19 9.86 14.57
N ASP A 48 7.98 10.42 15.47
CA ASP A 48 7.83 11.82 15.85
C ASP A 48 8.57 12.68 14.81
N VAL A 49 7.81 13.24 13.87
CA VAL A 49 8.32 14.07 12.76
C VAL A 49 7.68 15.45 12.81
N SER A 50 8.40 16.48 12.36
CA SER A 50 7.80 17.81 12.23
C SER A 50 6.87 17.85 11.03
N SER A 51 5.85 18.71 11.06
CA SER A 51 4.89 18.86 9.96
C SER A 51 5.53 19.20 8.61
N THR A 52 6.71 19.82 8.63
CA THR A 52 7.53 20.12 7.45
C THR A 52 8.17 18.88 6.79
N GLN A 53 8.14 17.72 7.44
CA GLN A 53 8.70 16.44 6.95
C GLN A 53 7.61 15.48 6.46
N LEU A 54 6.33 15.81 6.66
CA LEU A 54 5.17 15.04 6.22
C LEU A 54 5.02 15.12 4.70
N THR A 55 5.73 14.25 3.99
CA THR A 55 5.83 14.31 2.53
C THR A 55 5.89 12.92 1.92
N SER A 56 5.34 12.80 0.71
CA SER A 56 5.66 11.70 -0.20
C SER A 56 6.92 12.09 -0.98
N LEU A 57 8.02 11.36 -0.79
CA LEU A 57 9.33 11.69 -1.36
C LEU A 57 9.87 10.52 -2.18
N HIS A 58 10.31 10.80 -3.41
CA HIS A 58 11.16 9.88 -4.15
C HIS A 58 12.62 10.14 -3.77
N LYS A 59 13.23 9.26 -2.98
CA LYS A 59 14.63 9.40 -2.52
C LYS A 59 15.32 8.04 -2.51
N ALA A 60 16.56 8.03 -2.98
CA ALA A 60 17.43 6.85 -2.97
C ALA A 60 16.76 5.58 -3.55
N GLN A 61 16.00 5.72 -4.64
CA GLN A 61 15.26 4.63 -5.32
C GLN A 61 14.06 4.07 -4.53
N TYR A 62 13.59 4.81 -3.53
CA TYR A 62 12.38 4.48 -2.79
C TYR A 62 11.35 5.60 -2.94
N ASP A 63 10.11 5.22 -3.19
CA ASP A 63 8.95 6.08 -2.94
C ASP A 63 8.55 5.95 -1.46
N ILE A 64 8.68 7.03 -0.71
CA ILE A 64 8.58 7.01 0.76
C ILE A 64 7.42 7.88 1.20
N LYS A 65 6.55 7.31 2.04
CA LYS A 65 5.59 8.07 2.82
C LYS A 65 6.11 8.22 4.25
N VAL A 66 6.21 9.45 4.73
CA VAL A 66 6.52 9.75 6.13
C VAL A 66 5.27 10.30 6.80
N LEU A 67 4.87 9.69 7.91
CA LEU A 67 3.73 10.11 8.73
C LEU A 67 4.18 10.31 10.17
N ASP A 68 3.53 11.24 10.87
CA ASP A 68 3.59 11.21 12.31
C ASP A 68 2.65 10.13 12.89
N ARG A 69 2.77 9.88 14.20
CA ARG A 69 1.95 8.86 14.87
C ARG A 69 0.46 9.19 14.83
N GLN A 70 0.10 10.47 14.95
CA GLN A 70 -1.28 10.92 14.97
C GLN A 70 -1.94 10.74 13.59
N GLU A 71 -1.25 11.15 12.53
CA GLU A 71 -1.69 10.95 11.15
C GLU A 71 -1.79 9.49 10.78
N PHE A 72 -0.83 8.66 11.18
CA PHE A 72 -0.90 7.22 10.96
C PHE A 72 -2.15 6.61 11.61
N MET A 73 -2.42 6.96 12.87
CA MET A 73 -3.63 6.52 13.57
C MET A 73 -4.91 7.06 12.93
N GLN A 74 -4.89 8.32 12.50
CA GLN A 74 -6.02 8.93 11.79
C GLN A 74 -6.31 8.18 10.49
N HIS A 75 -5.29 7.85 9.69
CA HIS A 75 -5.47 7.08 8.45
C HIS A 75 -6.07 5.69 8.70
N ILE A 76 -5.71 5.02 9.81
CA ILE A 76 -6.32 3.74 10.18
C ILE A 76 -7.79 3.94 10.53
N ASN A 77 -8.10 4.95 11.35
CA ASN A 77 -9.47 5.29 11.73
C ASN A 77 -10.33 5.70 10.51
N ASP A 78 -9.71 6.33 9.51
CA ASP A 78 -10.34 6.69 8.23
C ASP A 78 -10.50 5.48 7.28
N GLY A 79 -10.01 4.30 7.67
CA GLY A 79 -10.18 3.05 6.94
C GLY A 79 -9.11 2.76 5.88
N SER A 80 -7.94 3.42 5.94
CA SER A 80 -6.87 3.17 4.99
C SER A 80 -6.33 1.75 5.08
N ILE A 81 -6.36 1.04 3.95
CA ILE A 81 -5.98 -0.39 3.88
C ILE A 81 -4.49 -0.59 4.17
N ILE A 82 -3.61 0.26 3.62
CA ILE A 82 -2.16 0.10 3.77
C ILE A 82 -1.73 0.35 5.20
N GLU A 83 -2.16 1.46 5.81
CA GLU A 83 -1.85 1.78 7.20
C GLU A 83 -2.47 0.75 8.17
N THR A 84 -3.68 0.24 7.89
CA THR A 84 -4.27 -0.86 8.68
C THR A 84 -3.43 -2.13 8.60
N LEU A 85 -2.98 -2.50 7.40
CA LEU A 85 -2.11 -3.65 7.19
C LEU A 85 -0.77 -3.49 7.91
N CYS A 86 -0.16 -2.30 7.90
CA CYS A 86 1.04 -2.01 8.66
C CYS A 86 0.81 -2.13 10.18
N ALA A 87 -0.33 -1.66 10.69
CA ALA A 87 -0.66 -1.75 12.11
C ALA A 87 -0.89 -3.19 12.59
N LEU A 88 -1.30 -4.08 11.68
CA LEU A 88 -1.50 -5.51 11.96
C LEU A 88 -0.30 -6.38 11.60
N MET A 89 0.76 -5.80 11.03
CA MET A 89 1.97 -6.52 10.64
C MET A 89 2.73 -7.00 11.87
N ARG A 90 3.33 -8.18 11.76
CA ARG A 90 4.20 -8.74 12.79
C ARG A 90 5.46 -7.90 12.89
N LYS A 91 5.87 -7.59 14.13
CA LYS A 91 6.99 -6.69 14.43
C LYS A 91 8.30 -7.16 13.80
N GLU A 92 8.53 -8.47 13.76
CA GLU A 92 9.71 -9.10 13.18
C GLU A 92 9.80 -8.96 11.64
N ASP A 93 8.66 -8.70 10.98
CA ASP A 93 8.60 -8.48 9.54
C ASP A 93 8.71 -6.98 9.16
N MET A 94 8.73 -6.08 10.16
CA MET A 94 9.03 -4.67 9.95
C MET A 94 10.52 -4.50 9.64
N LEU A 95 10.85 -3.54 8.77
CA LEU A 95 12.26 -3.19 8.52
C LEU A 95 12.90 -2.57 9.75
N GLN A 96 12.09 -1.86 10.55
CA GLN A 96 12.50 -1.37 11.84
C GLN A 96 11.30 -1.19 12.77
N TYR A 97 11.42 -1.66 14.00
CA TYR A 97 10.45 -1.45 15.07
C TYR A 97 11.11 -0.67 16.21
N ALA A 98 10.57 0.51 16.50
CA ALA A 98 11.07 1.43 17.51
C ALA A 98 10.11 1.60 18.69
N PHE A 99 8.79 1.52 18.45
CA PHE A 99 7.78 1.76 19.47
C PHE A 99 6.44 1.08 19.16
N ASP A 100 5.62 0.87 20.19
CA ASP A 100 4.23 0.44 20.05
C ASP A 100 3.35 1.62 19.60
N ILE A 101 2.62 1.46 18.50
CA ILE A 101 1.69 2.47 17.98
C ILE A 101 0.37 2.50 18.77
N GLY A 102 0.11 1.48 19.60
CA GLY A 102 -1.15 1.29 20.30
C GLY A 102 -2.09 0.34 19.56
N GLN A 103 -3.31 0.21 20.05
CA GLN A 103 -4.35 -0.63 19.43
C GLN A 103 -5.35 0.26 18.70
N PRO A 104 -5.27 0.36 17.36
CA PRO A 104 -6.25 1.13 16.60
C PRO A 104 -7.62 0.46 16.65
N THR A 105 -8.67 1.27 16.60
CA THR A 105 -10.03 0.76 16.38
C THR A 105 -10.23 0.62 14.88
N ILE A 106 -10.23 -0.62 14.39
CA ILE A 106 -10.39 -0.90 12.96
C ILE A 106 -11.85 -1.27 12.71
N ASP A 107 -12.54 -0.45 11.93
CA ASP A 107 -13.92 -0.69 11.52
C ASP A 107 -13.99 -1.17 10.05
N PRO A 108 -14.41 -2.43 9.80
CA PRO A 108 -14.64 -2.95 8.46
C PRO A 108 -15.57 -2.12 7.58
N ALA A 109 -16.57 -1.44 8.15
CA ALA A 109 -17.48 -0.60 7.38
C ALA A 109 -16.80 0.69 6.88
N THR A 110 -15.99 1.30 7.74
CA THR A 110 -15.18 2.47 7.38
C THR A 110 -14.13 2.09 6.31
N MET A 111 -13.43 0.97 6.46
CA MET A 111 -12.50 0.47 5.44
C MET A 111 -13.18 0.23 4.09
N LYS A 112 -14.40 -0.34 4.09
CA LYS A 112 -15.17 -0.56 2.86
C LYS A 112 -15.47 0.76 2.15
N THR A 113 -15.97 1.74 2.90
CA THR A 113 -16.32 3.07 2.38
C THR A 113 -15.09 3.77 1.80
N TRP A 114 -13.96 3.68 2.50
CA TRP A 114 -12.68 4.20 2.04
C TRP A 114 -12.25 3.54 0.72
N MET A 115 -12.27 2.20 0.66
CA MET A 115 -11.90 1.42 -0.52
C MET A 115 -12.76 1.78 -1.73
N GLU A 116 -14.08 1.84 -1.57
CA GLU A 116 -15.01 2.14 -2.65
C GLU A 116 -14.83 3.58 -3.17
N THR A 117 -14.64 4.54 -2.27
CA THR A 117 -14.35 5.94 -2.61
C THR A 117 -13.03 6.05 -3.37
N ARG A 118 -12.00 5.34 -2.90
CA ARG A 118 -10.67 5.36 -3.54
C ARG A 118 -10.71 4.70 -4.92
N ARG A 119 -11.42 3.57 -5.05
CA ARG A 119 -11.63 2.87 -6.32
C ARG A 119 -12.24 3.78 -7.38
N ALA A 120 -13.29 4.54 -7.03
CA ALA A 120 -13.90 5.47 -7.99
C ALA A 120 -12.89 6.51 -8.49
N LYS A 121 -12.14 7.15 -7.58
CA LYS A 121 -11.09 8.13 -7.92
C LYS A 121 -9.97 7.52 -8.76
N ASP A 122 -9.55 6.30 -8.45
CA ASP A 122 -8.48 5.61 -9.15
C ASP A 122 -8.94 5.15 -10.55
N LEU A 123 -10.21 4.75 -10.73
CA LEU A 123 -10.78 4.49 -12.06
C LEU A 123 -10.78 5.75 -12.93
N ASP A 124 -11.27 6.87 -12.41
CA ASP A 124 -11.25 8.16 -13.13
C ASP A 124 -9.83 8.60 -13.50
N LYS A 125 -8.88 8.34 -12.60
CA LYS A 125 -7.46 8.63 -12.84
C LYS A 125 -6.89 7.70 -13.92
N ALA A 126 -7.16 6.40 -13.84
CA ALA A 126 -6.72 5.42 -14.83
C ALA A 126 -7.25 5.75 -16.22
N GLU A 127 -8.52 6.11 -16.36
CA GLU A 127 -9.12 6.57 -17.62
C GLU A 127 -8.34 7.73 -18.23
N LYS A 128 -8.08 8.77 -17.42
CA LYS A 128 -7.34 9.96 -17.87
C LYS A 128 -5.93 9.61 -18.35
N PHE A 129 -5.24 8.67 -17.70
CA PHE A 129 -3.92 8.21 -18.16
C PHE A 129 -4.03 7.38 -19.43
N TRP A 130 -5.05 6.51 -19.53
CA TRP A 130 -5.28 5.65 -20.69
C TRP A 130 -5.53 6.46 -21.96
N LEU A 131 -6.46 7.43 -21.88
CA LEU A 131 -6.84 8.29 -23.00
C LEU A 131 -5.72 9.24 -23.45
N LYS A 132 -4.77 9.54 -22.55
CA LYS A 132 -3.55 10.31 -22.87
C LYS A 132 -2.42 9.44 -23.45
N GLY A 133 -2.66 8.15 -23.69
CA GLY A 133 -1.67 7.21 -24.22
C GLY A 133 -0.70 6.65 -23.17
N ASN A 134 -0.81 7.04 -21.90
CA ASN A 134 0.03 6.49 -20.83
C ASN A 134 -0.61 5.22 -20.23
N ARG A 135 -0.68 4.18 -21.06
CA ARG A 135 -1.34 2.90 -20.71
C ARG A 135 -0.63 2.18 -19.55
N GLN A 136 0.69 2.31 -19.43
CA GLN A 136 1.44 1.68 -18.34
C GLN A 136 1.07 2.26 -16.97
N ALA A 137 0.95 3.59 -16.85
CA ALA A 137 0.53 4.22 -15.59
C ALA A 137 -0.92 3.86 -15.24
N ALA A 138 -1.81 3.86 -16.23
CA ALA A 138 -3.19 3.46 -16.04
C ALA A 138 -3.31 1.99 -15.59
N TRP A 139 -2.59 1.07 -16.24
CA TRP A 139 -2.54 -0.35 -15.86
C TRP A 139 -2.06 -0.56 -14.42
N LYS A 140 -1.05 0.17 -13.95
CA LYS A 140 -0.61 0.13 -12.55
C LYS A 140 -1.73 0.55 -11.59
N ILE A 141 -2.48 1.61 -11.91
CA ILE A 141 -3.60 2.07 -11.09
C ILE A 141 -4.70 1.00 -11.00
N LEU A 142 -5.05 0.37 -12.12
CA LEU A 142 -6.04 -0.71 -12.16
C LEU A 142 -5.61 -1.91 -11.30
N ARG A 143 -4.31 -2.23 -11.33
CA ARG A 143 -3.76 -3.28 -10.47
C ARG A 143 -3.91 -2.96 -8.97
N HIS A 144 -3.70 -1.70 -8.56
CA HIS A 144 -3.91 -1.31 -7.16
C HIS A 144 -5.35 -1.42 -6.71
N ILE A 145 -6.31 -1.17 -7.61
CA ILE A 145 -7.73 -1.37 -7.30
C ILE A 145 -7.99 -2.83 -6.93
N LEU A 146 -7.42 -3.78 -7.69
CA LEU A 146 -7.56 -5.21 -7.43
C LEU A 146 -6.83 -5.62 -6.15
N HIS A 147 -5.62 -5.09 -5.90
CA HIS A 147 -4.87 -5.33 -4.66
C HIS A 147 -5.64 -4.82 -3.43
N ALA A 148 -6.21 -3.62 -3.51
CA ALA A 148 -7.00 -3.05 -2.42
C ALA A 148 -8.21 -3.93 -2.08
N LYS A 149 -8.92 -4.46 -3.10
CA LYS A 149 -10.05 -5.38 -2.89
C LYS A 149 -9.63 -6.63 -2.12
N VAL A 150 -8.64 -7.39 -2.61
CA VAL A 150 -8.22 -8.64 -1.95
C VAL A 150 -7.68 -8.41 -0.54
N LEU A 151 -6.93 -7.31 -0.34
CA LEU A 151 -6.43 -6.95 0.98
C LEU A 151 -7.60 -6.61 1.92
N TYR A 152 -8.58 -5.85 1.46
CA TYR A 152 -9.78 -5.55 2.24
C TYR A 152 -10.52 -6.83 2.66
N ASP A 153 -10.86 -7.72 1.71
CA ASP A 153 -11.61 -8.93 2.02
C ASP A 153 -10.87 -9.80 3.04
N TYR A 154 -9.56 -9.94 2.85
CA TYR A 154 -8.72 -10.68 3.78
C TYR A 154 -8.69 -10.03 5.17
N LEU A 155 -8.49 -8.70 5.25
CA LEU A 155 -8.45 -7.98 6.53
C LEU A 155 -9.75 -8.15 7.32
N VAL A 156 -10.91 -8.11 6.65
CA VAL A 156 -12.20 -8.37 7.29
C VAL A 156 -12.25 -9.76 7.93
N ILE A 157 -11.78 -10.78 7.22
CA ILE A 157 -11.72 -12.16 7.72
C ILE A 157 -10.71 -12.27 8.86
N ALA A 158 -9.51 -11.72 8.69
CA ALA A 158 -8.43 -11.78 9.68
C ALA A 158 -8.82 -11.12 11.00
N LEU A 159 -9.50 -9.97 10.94
CA LEU A 159 -10.03 -9.27 12.12
C LEU A 159 -11.11 -10.10 12.82
N ARG A 160 -12.08 -10.63 12.06
CA ARG A 160 -13.17 -11.47 12.59
C ARG A 160 -12.65 -12.73 13.27
N GLU A 161 -11.66 -13.37 12.66
CA GLU A 161 -11.12 -14.66 13.10
C GLU A 161 -9.87 -14.54 13.99
N LYS A 162 -9.47 -13.30 14.32
CA LYS A 162 -8.28 -12.98 15.13
C LYS A 162 -6.99 -13.62 14.57
N ARG A 163 -6.86 -13.66 13.24
CA ARG A 163 -5.65 -14.16 12.53
C ARG A 163 -4.62 -13.06 12.37
N VAL A 164 -4.17 -12.51 13.49
CA VAL A 164 -3.16 -11.43 13.56
C VAL A 164 -2.11 -11.77 14.63
N PRO A 165 -0.85 -11.31 14.49
CA PRO A 165 -0.34 -10.40 13.45
C PRO A 165 -0.11 -11.07 12.09
N LEU A 166 -0.06 -10.27 11.02
CA LEU A 166 0.18 -10.70 9.64
C LEU A 166 1.67 -10.74 9.31
N THR A 167 2.11 -11.74 8.56
CA THR A 167 3.47 -11.81 8.03
C THR A 167 3.57 -11.22 6.63
N ILE A 168 4.79 -10.91 6.16
CA ILE A 168 5.03 -10.52 4.76
C ILE A 168 4.56 -11.63 3.80
N ASP A 169 4.80 -12.89 4.15
CA ASP A 169 4.41 -14.04 3.32
C ASP A 169 2.88 -14.14 3.19
N ASP A 170 2.13 -13.87 4.27
CA ASP A 170 0.67 -13.79 4.21
C ASP A 170 0.25 -12.72 3.21
N ILE A 171 0.80 -11.50 3.36
CA ILE A 171 0.47 -10.35 2.51
C ILE A 171 0.77 -10.63 1.03
N GLN A 172 1.94 -11.20 0.74
CA GLN A 172 2.33 -11.59 -0.62
C GLN A 172 1.41 -12.66 -1.20
N THR A 173 0.99 -13.62 -0.37
CA THR A 173 0.05 -14.67 -0.78
C THR A 173 -1.32 -14.07 -1.12
N ILE A 174 -1.80 -13.12 -0.33
CA ILE A 174 -3.11 -12.46 -0.52
C ILE A 174 -3.17 -11.64 -1.80
N VAL A 175 -2.12 -10.90 -2.14
CA VAL A 175 -2.11 -10.02 -3.34
C VAL A 175 -1.83 -10.77 -4.65
N ARG A 176 -1.43 -12.05 -4.57
CA ARG A 176 -1.05 -12.85 -5.73
C ARG A 176 -2.20 -13.08 -6.71
N PRO A 177 -3.42 -13.48 -6.30
CA PRO A 177 -4.54 -13.65 -7.24
C PRO A 177 -4.86 -12.37 -8.03
N ALA A 178 -4.94 -11.23 -7.34
CA ALA A 178 -5.17 -9.94 -7.98
C ALA A 178 -4.04 -9.56 -8.97
N SER A 179 -2.80 -9.93 -8.66
CA SER A 179 -1.67 -9.75 -9.58
C SER A 179 -1.75 -10.61 -10.84
N LEU A 180 -2.36 -11.80 -10.76
CA LEU A 180 -2.51 -12.71 -11.89
C LEU A 180 -3.69 -12.33 -12.79
N LEU A 181 -4.74 -11.73 -12.24
CA LEU A 181 -5.91 -11.27 -12.99
C LEU A 181 -5.62 -10.02 -13.85
N CYS A 182 -4.70 -9.16 -13.41
CA CYS A 182 -4.34 -7.93 -14.13
C CYS A 182 -3.25 -8.19 -15.17
N ASP A 183 -3.62 -8.79 -16.29
CA ASP A 183 -2.68 -9.12 -17.37
C ASP A 183 -2.16 -7.84 -18.07
N LYS A 184 -0.88 -7.86 -18.46
CA LYS A 184 -0.27 -6.83 -19.32
C LYS A 184 -0.90 -6.78 -20.71
N SER A 185 -1.52 -7.86 -21.18
CA SER A 185 -2.28 -7.88 -22.44
C SER A 185 -3.41 -6.84 -22.46
N TRP A 186 -3.93 -6.43 -21.30
CA TRP A 186 -4.94 -5.35 -21.20
C TRP A 186 -4.44 -4.04 -21.78
N MET A 187 -3.13 -3.78 -21.79
CA MET A 187 -2.56 -2.57 -22.41
C MET A 187 -2.76 -2.51 -23.93
N GLN A 188 -3.23 -3.58 -24.58
CA GLN A 188 -3.58 -3.57 -26.00
C GLN A 188 -5.05 -3.25 -26.26
N LEU A 189 -5.89 -3.32 -25.23
CA LEU A 189 -7.33 -3.10 -25.33
C LEU A 189 -7.68 -1.59 -25.34
N ASP A 190 -8.88 -1.30 -25.84
CA ASP A 190 -9.50 0.01 -25.67
C ASP A 190 -10.04 0.17 -24.24
N TRP A 191 -10.22 1.42 -23.81
CA TRP A 191 -10.57 1.72 -22.42
C TRP A 191 -11.87 1.04 -21.96
N SER A 192 -12.89 0.96 -22.82
CA SER A 192 -14.16 0.29 -22.50
C SER A 192 -13.95 -1.16 -22.09
N ASP A 193 -13.09 -1.88 -22.82
CA ASP A 193 -12.86 -3.31 -22.63
C ASP A 193 -11.97 -3.54 -21.40
N VAL A 194 -10.97 -2.69 -21.18
CA VAL A 194 -10.14 -2.73 -19.96
C VAL A 194 -10.97 -2.46 -18.72
N ARG A 195 -11.88 -1.50 -18.79
CA ARG A 195 -12.79 -1.18 -17.68
C ARG A 195 -13.70 -2.36 -17.39
N ALA A 196 -14.29 -2.98 -18.42
CA ALA A 196 -15.10 -4.18 -18.27
C ALA A 196 -14.30 -5.33 -17.63
N ALA A 197 -13.12 -5.64 -18.18
CA ALA A 197 -12.22 -6.67 -17.63
C ALA A 197 -11.82 -6.40 -16.17
N THR A 198 -11.61 -5.14 -15.80
CA THR A 198 -11.33 -4.76 -14.40
C THR A 198 -12.53 -5.01 -13.50
N MET A 199 -13.76 -4.70 -13.95
CA MET A 199 -14.97 -4.96 -13.17
C MET A 199 -15.23 -6.47 -13.02
N ASP A 200 -15.04 -7.24 -14.09
CA ASP A 200 -15.16 -8.70 -14.04
C ASP A 200 -14.13 -9.32 -13.09
N ALA A 201 -12.88 -8.84 -13.12
CA ALA A 201 -11.85 -9.28 -12.19
C ALA A 201 -12.23 -8.95 -10.72
N LEU A 202 -12.84 -7.81 -10.45
CA LEU A 202 -13.32 -7.46 -9.10
C LEU A 202 -14.44 -8.36 -8.60
N VAL A 203 -15.25 -8.92 -9.50
CA VAL A 203 -16.33 -9.87 -9.15
C VAL A 203 -15.77 -11.26 -8.87
N GLN A 204 -14.66 -11.63 -9.53
CA GLN A 204 -13.99 -12.93 -9.34
C GLN A 204 -13.16 -13.02 -8.04
N LEU A 205 -12.84 -11.88 -7.43
CA LEU A 205 -12.07 -11.76 -6.19
C LEU A 205 -12.97 -11.77 -4.94
#